data_AF-A0AAV8WDR7-F1
#
_entry.id   AF-A0AAV8WDR7-F1
#
_cell.length_a   1.000
_cell.length_b   1.000
_cell.length_c   1.000
_cell.angle_alpha   90.00
_cell.angle_beta   90.00
_cell.angle_gamma   90.00
#
_symmetry.space_group_name_H-M   'P 1'
#
loop_
_entity.id
_entity.type
_entity.pdbx_description
1 polymer ?
#
loop_
_entity_poly.entity_id
_entity_poly.type
_entity_poly.pdbx_seq_one_letter_code
_entity_poly.pdbx_strand_id
1 'polypeptide(L)' 'MCRTIIVVVITGVFLKQVVSHGMFLNPPNRSSLWRYNRSARINYDDNGINCGGFHLPPNKEFILYFPKVFL' A
#
# COMPACT_ATOMS: atom_id res chain seq x y z
N MET A 1 4.92 27.60 -29.94
CA MET A 1 5.94 26.86 -29.16
C MET A 1 5.80 27.07 -27.65
N CYS A 2 5.76 28.31 -27.13
CA CYS A 2 5.59 28.54 -25.69
C CYS A 2 4.24 28.01 -25.13
N ARG A 3 3.14 28.19 -25.89
CA ARG A 3 1.80 27.77 -25.47
C ARG A 3 1.64 26.26 -25.26
N THR A 4 2.31 25.44 -26.06
CA THR A 4 2.25 23.97 -25.95
C THR A 4 3.06 23.47 -24.76
N ILE A 5 4.18 24.11 -24.45
CA ILE A 5 5.03 23.78 -23.29
C ILE A 5 4.27 24.04 -21.99
N ILE A 6 3.60 25.19 -21.88
CA ILE A 6 2.81 25.55 -20.69
C ILE A 6 1.71 24.51 -20.44
N VAL A 7 1.00 24.07 -21.48
CA VAL A 7 -0.05 23.06 -21.36
C VAL A 7 0.51 21.72 -20.86
N VAL A 8 1.63 21.25 -21.42
CA VAL A 8 2.26 19.98 -21.01
C VAL A 8 2.73 20.02 -19.56
N VAL A 9 3.35 21.12 -19.13
CA VAL A 9 3.82 21.29 -17.74
C VAL A 9 2.64 21.27 -16.77
N ILE A 10 1.57 22.01 -17.08
CA ILE A 10 0.35 22.02 -16.25
C ILE A 10 -0.23 20.61 -16.14
N THR A 11 -0.43 19.92 -17.26
CA THR A 11 -0.98 18.56 -17.23
C THR A 11 -0.10 17.58 -16.45
N GLY A 12 1.22 17.67 -16.57
CA GLY A 12 2.16 16.81 -15.84
C GLY A 12 2.10 16.97 -14.32
N VAL A 13 1.90 18.18 -13.81
CA VAL A 13 1.76 18.44 -12.36
C VAL A 13 0.44 17.88 -11.81
N PHE A 14 -0.61 17.80 -12.63
CA PHE A 14 -1.90 17.22 -12.24
C PHE A 14 -1.96 15.69 -12.37
N LEU A 15 -0.95 15.04 -12.95
CA LEU A 15 -0.81 13.59 -12.89
C LEU A 15 -0.46 13.21 -11.45
N LYS A 16 -1.48 12.85 -10.67
CA LYS A 16 -1.29 12.39 -9.29
C LYS A 16 -0.31 11.22 -9.25
N GLN A 17 0.64 11.31 -8.33
CA GLN A 17 1.52 10.21 -7.98
C GLN A 17 0.67 9.01 -7.54
N VAL A 18 0.76 7.91 -8.28
CA VAL A 18 0.04 6.68 -7.95
C VAL A 18 0.85 5.96 -6.88
N VAL A 19 0.39 6.02 -5.62
CA VAL A 19 0.91 5.18 -4.56
C VAL A 19 0.23 3.82 -4.68
N SER A 20 0.89 2.86 -5.32
CA SER A 20 0.35 1.50 -5.45
C SER A 20 0.55 0.73 -4.14
N HIS A 21 -0.55 0.34 -3.50
CA HIS A 21 -0.59 -0.60 -2.39
C HIS A 21 -1.43 -1.82 -2.79
N GLY A 22 -0.99 -3.01 -2.38
CA GLY A 22 -1.63 -4.28 -2.73
C GLY A 22 -2.39 -4.89 -1.57
N MET A 23 -3.46 -5.62 -1.87
CA MET A 23 -4.20 -6.43 -0.91
C MET A 23 -4.56 -7.78 -1.52
N PHE A 24 -4.74 -8.79 -0.68
CA PHE A 24 -5.10 -10.14 -1.12
C PHE A 24 -6.62 -10.34 -0.99
N LEU A 25 -7.29 -10.43 -2.14
CA LEU A 25 -8.75 -10.50 -2.22
C LEU A 25 -9.29 -11.93 -2.38
N ASN A 26 -8.48 -12.87 -2.87
CA ASN A 26 -8.90 -14.25 -3.10
C ASN A 26 -7.80 -15.27 -2.74
N PRO A 27 -7.95 -16.04 -1.64
CA PRO A 27 -8.95 -15.83 -0.58
C PRO A 27 -8.77 -14.48 0.12
N PRO A 28 -9.85 -13.86 0.66
CA PRO A 28 -9.74 -12.55 1.29
C PRO A 28 -8.84 -12.62 2.53
N ASN A 29 -7.88 -11.70 2.64
CA ASN A 29 -7.13 -11.54 3.88
C ASN A 29 -8.07 -11.11 5.04
N ARG A 30 -7.66 -11.35 6.29
CA ARG A 30 -8.48 -11.02 7.48
C ARG A 30 -8.88 -9.53 7.54
N SER A 31 -8.00 -8.65 7.08
CA SER A 31 -8.19 -7.21 7.13
C SER A 31 -9.05 -6.65 5.98
N SER A 32 -9.23 -7.41 4.90
CA SER A 32 -10.08 -7.12 3.74
C SER A 32 -11.42 -7.87 3.81
N LEU A 33 -11.62 -8.70 4.84
CA LEU A 33 -12.83 -9.51 5.04
C LEU A 33 -14.10 -8.65 5.11
N TRP A 34 -14.00 -7.43 5.64
CA TRP A 34 -15.13 -6.49 5.74
C TRP A 34 -15.75 -6.12 4.38
N ARG A 35 -14.99 -6.28 3.27
CA ARG A 35 -15.51 -6.07 1.90
C ARG A 35 -16.53 -7.13 1.48
N TYR A 36 -16.46 -8.32 2.08
CA TYR A 36 -17.32 -9.47 1.76
C TYR A 36 -18.29 -9.82 2.89
N ASN A 37 -17.92 -9.53 4.14
CA ASN A 37 -18.71 -9.83 5.33
C ASN A 37 -18.97 -8.56 6.14
N ARG A 38 -20.23 -8.14 6.22
CA ARG A 38 -20.68 -6.94 6.96
C ARG A 38 -20.49 -7.04 8.48
N SER A 39 -20.32 -8.25 9.03
CA SER A 39 -20.06 -8.44 10.46
C SER A 39 -18.59 -8.21 10.84
N ALA A 40 -17.68 -8.16 9.87
CA ALA A 40 -16.27 -7.87 10.14
C ALA A 40 -16.05 -6.37 10.35
N ARG A 41 -15.08 -6.03 11.19
CA ARG A 41 -14.71 -4.63 11.46
C ARG A 41 -14.17 -3.98 10.20
N ILE A 42 -14.76 -2.83 9.83
CA ILE A 42 -14.38 -2.06 8.65
C ILE A 42 -12.95 -1.55 8.81
N ASN A 43 -12.10 -1.79 7.82
CA ASN A 43 -10.75 -1.25 7.73
C ASN A 43 -10.49 -0.66 6.34
N TYR A 44 -10.54 0.66 6.22
CA TYR A 44 -10.29 1.35 4.95
C TYR A 44 -8.83 1.31 4.49
N ASP A 45 -7.90 0.96 5.37
CA ASP A 45 -6.46 0.86 5.10
C ASP A 45 -6.00 -0.61 5.02
N ASP A 46 -6.86 -1.47 4.46
CA ASP A 46 -6.59 -2.90 4.33
C ASP A 46 -5.54 -3.25 3.27
N ASN A 47 -5.15 -2.28 2.43
CA ASN A 47 -3.99 -2.31 1.54
C ASN A 47 -2.69 -1.82 2.18
N GLY A 48 -2.74 -1.13 3.32
CA GLY A 48 -1.57 -0.52 3.97
C GLY A 48 -0.78 -1.44 4.91
N ILE A 49 -1.02 -2.76 4.90
CA ILE A 49 -0.46 -3.71 5.88
C ILE A 49 0.97 -4.10 5.52
N ASN A 50 1.89 -3.16 5.71
CA ASN A 50 3.31 -3.23 5.34
C ASN A 50 4.23 -3.47 6.56
N CYS A 51 3.81 -4.33 7.49
CA CYS A 51 4.56 -4.67 8.72
C CYS A 51 4.83 -3.49 9.66
N GLY A 52 4.03 -2.41 9.58
CA GLY A 52 4.20 -1.21 10.41
C GLY A 52 5.01 -0.09 9.76
N GLY A 53 5.47 -0.29 8.52
CA GLY A 53 6.16 0.73 7.73
C GLY A 53 7.68 0.69 7.86
N PHE A 54 8.36 1.20 6.82
CA PHE A 54 9.81 1.11 6.67
C PHE A 54 10.60 1.87 7.74
N HIS A 55 9.98 2.86 8.38
CA HIS A 55 10.63 3.72 9.37
C HIS A 55 10.59 3.17 10.80
N LEU A 56 9.83 2.09 11.05
CA LEU A 56 9.83 1.49 12.38
C LEU A 56 11.09 0.62 12.56
N PRO A 57 11.81 0.79 13.69
CA PRO A 57 12.90 -0.12 14.00
C PRO A 57 12.33 -1.54 14.12
N PRO A 58 13.03 -2.56 13.59
CA PRO A 58 12.56 -3.92 13.68
C PRO A 58 12.40 -4.32 15.14
N ASN A 59 11.21 -4.80 15.48
CA ASN A 59 10.97 -5.44 16.76
C ASN A 59 11.93 -6.64 16.90
N LYS A 60 12.32 -7.01 18.13
CA LYS A 60 13.27 -8.12 18.36
C LYS A 60 12.84 -9.45 17.69
N GLU A 61 11.55 -9.63 17.42
CA GLU A 61 11.00 -10.78 16.69
C GLU A 61 11.26 -10.75 15.18
N PHE A 62 11.35 -9.57 14.56
CA PHE A 62 11.55 -9.43 13.10
C PHE A 62 12.96 -9.84 12.65
N ILE A 63 13.97 -9.64 13.50
CA ILE A 63 15.35 -10.08 13.27
C ILE A 63 15.42 -11.61 13.13
N LEU A 64 14.56 -12.35 13.82
CA LEU A 64 14.53 -13.82 13.78
C LEU A 64 13.86 -14.39 12.52
N TYR A 65 13.08 -13.58 11.79
CA TYR A 65 12.41 -13.99 10.56
C TYR A 65 13.13 -13.53 9.28
N PHE A 66 13.97 -12.49 9.36
CA PHE A 66 14.76 -12.00 8.22
C PHE A 66 15.67 -13.05 7.55
N PRO A 67 16.36 -13.96 8.27
CA PRO A 67 17.18 -14.98 7.62
C PRO A 67 16.39 -16.16 7.04
N LYS A 68 15.08 -16.28 7.27
CA LYS A 68 14.25 -17.40 6.79
C LYS A 68 13.52 -17.14 5.47
N VAL A 69 13.59 -15.92 4.94
CA VAL A 69 12.91 -15.56 3.67
C VAL A 69 13.93 -15.43 2.50
N PHE A 70 15.23 -15.47 2.79
CA PHE A 70 16.30 -15.35 1.79
C PHE A 70 17.20 -16.60 1.66
N LEU A 71 16.81 -17.74 2.24
CA LEU A 71 17.46 -19.05 2.05
C LEU A 71 16.42 -20.15 1.82
#